data_AF-A0A6P1XZA0-F1
#
_entry.id   AF-A0A6P1XZA0-F1
#
_cell.length_a   1.000
_cell.length_b   1.000
_cell.length_c   1.000
_cell.angle_alpha   90.00
_cell.angle_beta   90.00
_cell.angle_gamma   90.00
#
_symmetry.space_group_name_H-M   'P 1'
#
loop_
_entity.id
_entity.type
_entity.pdbx_description
1 polymer ?
#
loop_
_entity_poly.entity_id
_entity_poly.type
_entity_poly.pdbx_seq_one_letter_code
_entity_poly.pdbx_strand_id
1 'polypeptide(L)'
;MKYFTKKMTLDEVKAAYRAAAMKLHPDRGGSTEAMQQLNAEFEVAFAIAQKFEKAEPTYSKRQPKTAESAGSYRRQFYTVNNWQGERYDCNLSIKDIAQLIREYVKNAYPTYRFSITLNCRFHTINVALMEYPVELTNRTLLRDYLYTTPIYIPSKGYINVNEISEGNKEKWIAYRLKTANRKKDFCKSDTWLNPVVFAVLQDVQDFMNSYNYDNSNPMIDYFSTNFYGYVQIGKEGKPAEFVERTARVNPTKKTKSVKRLTA
;
A
#
# COMPACT_ATOMS: atom_id res chain seq x y z
N MET A 1 20.74 -23.73 -1.85
CA MET A 1 20.30 -22.78 -0.81
C MET A 1 21.48 -22.58 0.11
N LYS A 2 21.87 -21.33 0.36
CA LYS A 2 22.96 -20.92 1.23
C LYS A 2 22.67 -21.22 2.71
N TYR A 3 21.41 -21.10 3.14
CA TYR A 3 21.03 -21.20 4.55
C TYR A 3 20.29 -22.49 4.94
N PHE A 4 19.87 -23.30 3.95
CA PHE A 4 19.05 -24.49 4.18
C PHE A 4 19.58 -25.69 3.40
N THR A 5 19.39 -26.89 3.95
CA THR A 5 19.72 -28.16 3.26
C THR A 5 18.45 -28.93 2.92
N LYS A 6 18.52 -29.80 1.90
CA LYS A 6 17.35 -30.56 1.41
C LYS A 6 16.80 -31.61 2.40
N LYS A 7 17.55 -31.94 3.46
CA LYS A 7 17.18 -32.98 4.45
C LYS A 7 16.65 -32.42 5.78
N MET A 8 16.41 -31.12 5.88
CA MET A 8 15.89 -30.51 7.10
C MET A 8 14.40 -30.81 7.28
N THR A 9 14.01 -31.07 8.52
CA THR A 9 12.61 -31.11 8.97
C THR A 9 12.00 -29.70 8.96
N LEU A 10 10.67 -29.58 9.06
CA LEU A 10 10.01 -28.27 9.04
C LEU A 10 10.44 -27.40 10.21
N ASP A 11 10.60 -28.00 11.40
CA ASP A 11 11.05 -27.29 12.60
C ASP A 11 12.50 -26.82 12.50
N GLU A 12 13.39 -27.61 11.87
CA GLU A 12 14.78 -27.20 11.61
C GLU A 12 14.86 -26.07 10.59
N VAL A 13 14.06 -26.12 9.52
CA VAL A 13 13.97 -25.03 8.53
C VAL A 13 13.52 -23.73 9.22
N LYS A 14 12.49 -23.80 10.07
CA LYS A 14 12.00 -22.66 10.86
C LYS A 14 13.06 -22.12 11.82
N ALA A 15 13.76 -22.99 12.55
CA ALA A 15 14.81 -22.59 13.48
C ALA A 15 15.99 -21.90 12.75
N ALA A 16 16.44 -22.46 11.63
CA ALA A 16 17.50 -21.89 10.81
C ALA A 16 17.10 -20.52 10.25
N TYR A 17 15.86 -20.37 9.79
CA TYR A 17 15.32 -19.10 9.32
C TYR A 17 15.35 -18.02 10.40
N ARG A 18 14.84 -18.30 11.61
CA ARG A 18 14.85 -17.33 12.71
C ARG A 18 16.27 -16.88 13.06
N ALA A 19 17.20 -17.83 13.14
CA ALA A 19 18.60 -17.55 13.48
C ALA A 19 19.30 -16.71 12.40
N ALA A 20 19.06 -17.00 11.12
CA ALA A 20 19.61 -16.23 10.02
C ALA A 20 18.97 -14.83 9.90
N ALA A 21 17.64 -14.74 10.04
CA ALA A 21 16.91 -13.48 9.95
C ALA A 21 17.33 -12.50 11.05
N MET A 22 17.56 -12.98 12.28
CA MET A 22 18.12 -12.17 13.38
C MET A 22 19.51 -11.58 13.11
N LYS A 23 20.29 -12.18 12.21
CA LYS A 23 21.64 -11.70 11.86
C LYS A 23 21.64 -10.80 10.64
N LEU A 24 20.76 -11.10 9.69
CA LEU A 24 20.75 -10.44 8.38
C LEU A 24 19.80 -9.23 8.33
N HIS A 25 18.95 -9.03 9.35
CA HIS A 25 18.01 -7.93 9.37
C HIS A 25 18.72 -6.55 9.33
N PRO A 26 18.27 -5.58 8.52
CA PRO A 26 18.82 -4.22 8.47
C PRO A 26 18.90 -3.54 9.85
N ASP A 27 17.84 -3.63 10.66
CA ASP A 27 17.80 -3.08 12.03
C ASP A 27 18.79 -3.75 13.00
N ARG A 28 19.49 -4.80 12.56
CA ARG A 28 20.50 -5.53 13.33
C ARG A 28 21.88 -5.51 12.66
N GLY A 29 22.09 -4.59 11.72
CA GLY A 29 23.37 -4.40 11.03
C GLY A 29 23.58 -5.32 9.82
N GLY A 30 22.52 -5.96 9.32
CA GLY A 30 22.54 -6.70 8.04
C GLY A 30 22.09 -5.84 6.85
N SER A 31 21.73 -6.49 5.72
CA SER A 31 21.30 -5.78 4.50
C SER A 31 19.96 -6.30 3.97
N THR A 32 19.23 -5.41 3.28
CA THR A 32 17.95 -5.71 2.65
C THR A 32 18.09 -6.85 1.64
N GLU A 33 19.14 -6.83 0.82
CA GLU A 33 19.43 -7.86 -0.19
C GLU A 33 19.67 -9.22 0.46
N ALA A 34 20.38 -9.26 1.59
CA ALA A 34 20.65 -10.50 2.31
C ALA A 34 19.37 -11.10 2.92
N MET A 35 18.44 -10.27 3.41
CA MET A 35 17.14 -10.71 3.90
C MET A 35 16.22 -11.19 2.78
N GLN A 36 16.19 -10.51 1.64
CA GLN A 36 15.43 -10.94 0.47
C GLN A 36 15.92 -12.31 -0.02
N GLN A 37 17.24 -12.52 -0.07
CA GLN A 37 17.82 -13.81 -0.43
C GLN A 37 17.44 -14.91 0.59
N LEU A 38 17.51 -14.63 1.90
CA LEU A 38 17.10 -15.58 2.94
C LEU A 38 15.61 -15.95 2.80
N ASN A 39 14.73 -14.97 2.57
CA ASN A 39 13.29 -15.19 2.40
C ASN A 39 12.98 -16.08 1.19
N ALA A 40 13.63 -15.83 0.05
CA ALA A 40 13.45 -16.63 -1.16
C ALA A 40 13.88 -18.08 -0.95
N GLU A 41 15.01 -18.30 -0.26
CA GLU A 41 15.45 -19.66 0.07
C GLU A 41 14.53 -20.35 1.08
N PHE A 42 13.97 -19.60 2.04
CA PHE A 42 13.06 -20.14 3.04
C PHE A 42 11.76 -20.67 2.42
N GLU A 43 11.18 -19.96 1.45
CA GLU A 43 9.99 -20.41 0.73
C GLU A 43 10.21 -21.80 0.10
N VAL A 44 11.37 -21.98 -0.56
CA VAL A 44 11.74 -23.26 -1.20
C VAL A 44 12.00 -24.34 -0.15
N ALA A 45 12.78 -24.05 0.89
CA ALA A 45 13.13 -25.00 1.94
C ALA A 45 11.89 -25.49 2.72
N PHE A 46 10.97 -24.59 3.04
CA PHE A 46 9.74 -24.89 3.76
C PHE A 46 8.82 -25.80 2.94
N ALA A 47 8.67 -25.52 1.65
CA ALA A 47 7.88 -26.37 0.74
C ALA A 47 8.50 -27.77 0.59
N ILE A 48 9.83 -27.87 0.56
CA ILE A 48 10.55 -29.16 0.52
C ILE A 48 10.31 -29.94 1.82
N ALA A 49 10.52 -29.31 2.98
CA ALA A 49 10.35 -29.95 4.29
C ALA A 49 8.90 -30.46 4.50
N GLN A 50 7.90 -29.69 4.10
CA GLN A 50 6.50 -30.13 4.16
C GLN A 50 6.20 -31.35 3.27
N LYS A 51 6.86 -31.47 2.12
CA LYS A 51 6.68 -32.63 1.23
C LYS A 51 7.31 -33.89 1.83
N PHE A 52 8.46 -33.77 2.47
CA PHE A 52 9.13 -34.90 3.12
C PHE A 52 8.44 -35.33 4.43
N GLU A 53 7.92 -34.41 5.23
CA GLU A 53 7.12 -34.74 6.42
C GLU A 53 5.86 -35.56 6.08
N LYS A 54 5.27 -35.34 4.91
CA LYS A 54 4.10 -36.08 4.42
C LYS A 54 4.45 -37.48 3.88
N ALA A 55 5.73 -37.78 3.67
CA ALA A 55 6.21 -39.05 3.06
C ALA A 55 6.72 -40.08 4.08
N GLU A 56 6.82 -39.73 5.37
CA GLU A 56 7.24 -40.64 6.46
C GLU A 56 6.11 -41.59 6.89
N PRO A 57 6.34 -42.92 7.04
CA PRO A 57 5.29 -43.92 7.25
C PRO A 57 4.67 -43.94 8.65
N THR A 58 5.18 -43.16 9.61
CA THR A 58 4.69 -43.07 10.99
C THR A 58 3.68 -41.94 11.24
N TYR A 59 3.02 -41.44 10.18
CA TYR A 59 2.02 -40.36 10.25
C TYR A 59 0.73 -40.80 10.97
N SER A 60 0.86 -41.06 12.27
CA SER A 60 -0.21 -41.41 13.20
C SER A 60 -0.58 -40.17 14.02
N LYS A 61 -1.84 -39.73 13.86
CA LYS A 61 -2.63 -38.90 14.77
C LYS A 61 -1.86 -37.76 15.48
N ARG A 62 -1.52 -36.70 14.75
CA ARG A 62 -1.52 -35.34 15.32
C ARG A 62 -2.57 -34.52 14.57
N GLN A 63 -3.48 -33.92 15.35
CA GLN A 63 -4.63 -33.12 14.91
C GLN A 63 -4.27 -32.07 13.84
N PRO A 64 -5.26 -31.62 13.03
CA PRO A 64 -5.03 -30.72 11.90
C PRO A 64 -4.56 -29.37 12.42
N LYS A 65 -3.23 -29.15 12.45
CA LYS A 65 -2.69 -27.80 12.46
C LYS A 65 -3.11 -27.18 11.12
N THR A 66 -3.83 -26.06 11.22
CA THR A 66 -4.09 -25.12 10.13
C THR A 66 -2.94 -25.11 9.14
N ALA A 67 -3.24 -25.10 7.83
CA ALA A 67 -2.27 -25.16 6.75
C ALA A 67 -1.27 -23.99 6.82
N GLU A 68 -0.24 -24.14 7.63
CA GLU A 68 0.83 -23.16 7.84
C GLU A 68 1.68 -23.09 6.57
N SER A 69 1.89 -21.89 6.04
CA SER A 69 2.76 -21.61 4.90
C SER A 69 4.02 -20.87 5.35
N ALA A 70 5.05 -20.88 4.50
CA ALA A 70 6.27 -20.11 4.75
C ALA A 70 5.95 -18.63 4.96
N GLY A 71 5.12 -18.06 4.07
CA GLY A 71 4.62 -16.69 4.22
C GLY A 71 3.92 -16.42 5.56
N SER A 72 3.04 -17.32 6.02
CA SER A 72 2.34 -17.10 7.30
C SER A 72 3.29 -17.17 8.49
N TYR A 73 4.29 -18.06 8.43
CA TYR A 73 5.32 -18.19 9.47
C TYR A 73 6.25 -16.96 9.53
N ARG A 74 6.77 -16.51 8.37
CA ARG A 74 7.67 -15.33 8.29
C ARG A 74 7.00 -14.10 8.86
N ARG A 75 5.74 -13.88 8.47
CA ARG A 75 4.92 -12.80 8.97
C ARG A 75 4.83 -12.80 10.50
N GLN A 76 4.43 -13.91 11.11
CA GLN A 76 4.37 -14.03 12.57
C GLN A 76 5.73 -13.70 13.21
N PHE A 77 6.82 -14.16 12.60
CA PHE A 77 8.18 -13.89 13.06
C PHE A 77 8.58 -12.40 12.98
N TYR A 78 8.28 -11.70 11.89
CA TYR A 78 8.58 -10.25 11.79
C TYR A 78 7.75 -9.43 12.78
N THR A 79 6.48 -9.77 12.94
CA THR A 79 5.58 -9.09 13.88
C THR A 79 6.07 -9.20 15.33
N VAL A 80 6.52 -10.38 15.78
CA VAL A 80 7.04 -10.52 17.16
C VAL A 80 8.38 -9.78 17.39
N ASN A 81 9.01 -9.26 16.34
CA ASN A 81 10.29 -8.55 16.41
C ASN A 81 10.21 -7.06 16.08
N ASN A 82 9.03 -6.49 15.78
CA ASN A 82 8.80 -5.06 15.51
C ASN A 82 9.59 -4.46 14.30
N TRP A 83 9.86 -5.24 13.25
CA TRP A 83 10.83 -4.90 12.19
C TRP A 83 10.24 -4.42 10.85
N GLN A 84 9.38 -3.41 10.86
CA GLN A 84 8.41 -3.34 9.76
C GLN A 84 7.88 -1.92 9.45
N GLY A 85 8.54 -1.13 8.57
CA GLY A 85 8.12 0.21 8.06
C GLY A 85 9.01 1.39 8.52
N GLU A 86 9.36 2.37 7.66
CA GLU A 86 10.31 3.47 8.02
C GLU A 86 9.88 4.31 9.23
N ARG A 87 8.58 4.42 9.47
CA ARG A 87 7.97 5.14 10.60
C ARG A 87 7.16 4.23 11.51
N TYR A 88 7.30 2.93 11.34
CA TYR A 88 6.56 1.99 12.15
C TYR A 88 7.02 2.05 13.60
N ASP A 89 6.02 2.09 14.47
CA ASP A 89 6.17 2.02 15.91
C ASP A 89 5.01 1.18 16.44
N CYS A 90 5.35 0.08 17.11
CA CYS A 90 4.38 -0.84 17.69
C CYS A 90 3.50 -0.21 18.78
N ASN A 91 3.92 0.95 19.31
CA ASN A 91 3.17 1.70 20.31
C ASN A 91 2.14 2.65 19.70
N LEU A 92 2.21 2.94 18.40
CA LEU A 92 1.23 3.82 17.75
C LEU A 92 -0.05 3.06 17.41
N SER A 93 -1.18 3.54 17.93
CA SER A 93 -2.48 3.05 17.51
C SER A 93 -2.83 3.60 16.12
N ILE A 94 -3.79 2.95 15.42
CA ILE A 94 -4.34 3.47 14.17
C ILE A 94 -4.90 4.90 14.31
N LYS A 95 -5.34 5.28 15.51
CA LYS A 95 -5.84 6.64 15.79
C LYS A 95 -4.71 7.65 15.79
N ASP A 96 -3.57 7.28 16.37
CA ASP A 96 -2.35 8.11 16.40
C ASP A 96 -1.79 8.26 14.99
N ILE A 97 -1.71 7.16 14.23
CA ILE A 97 -1.29 7.19 12.82
C ILE A 97 -2.21 8.11 12.00
N ALA A 98 -3.53 7.99 12.15
CA ALA A 98 -4.47 8.89 11.46
C ALA A 98 -4.31 10.37 11.86
N GLN A 99 -3.93 10.65 13.11
CA GLN A 99 -3.63 12.00 13.55
C GLN A 99 -2.35 12.54 12.89
N LEU A 100 -1.31 11.71 12.81
CA LEU A 100 -0.07 12.05 12.09
C LEU A 100 -0.32 12.32 10.60
N ILE A 101 -1.18 11.53 9.95
CA ILE A 101 -1.60 11.77 8.55
C ILE A 101 -2.34 13.11 8.41
N ARG A 102 -3.26 13.43 9.33
CA ARG A 102 -3.97 14.73 9.32
C ARG A 102 -3.01 15.91 9.44
N GLU A 103 -2.01 15.80 10.31
CA GLU A 103 -1.00 16.84 10.50
C GLU A 103 -0.11 16.98 9.27
N TYR A 104 0.31 15.85 8.69
CA TYR A 104 1.12 15.82 7.48
C TYR A 104 0.44 16.54 6.32
N VAL A 105 -0.76 16.11 5.93
CA VAL A 105 -1.47 16.70 4.78
C VAL A 105 -1.79 18.18 4.98
N LYS A 106 -2.06 18.60 6.22
CA LYS A 106 -2.33 20.00 6.57
C LYS A 106 -1.08 20.87 6.38
N ASN A 107 0.10 20.34 6.67
CA ASN A 107 1.36 21.09 6.59
C ASN A 107 1.99 21.02 5.19
N ALA A 108 2.01 19.85 4.56
CA ALA A 108 2.60 19.62 3.25
C ALA A 108 1.71 20.15 2.10
N TYR A 109 0.38 20.02 2.24
CA TYR A 109 -0.59 20.33 1.19
C TYR A 109 -1.71 21.26 1.69
N PRO A 110 -1.39 22.48 2.19
CA PRO A 110 -2.37 23.37 2.81
C PRO A 110 -3.47 23.88 1.85
N THR A 111 -3.23 23.80 0.54
CA THR A 111 -4.21 24.16 -0.50
C THR A 111 -5.15 23.01 -0.85
N TYR A 112 -4.85 21.78 -0.43
CA TYR A 112 -5.69 20.59 -0.59
C TYR A 112 -6.50 20.36 0.69
N ARG A 113 -7.68 19.74 0.56
CA ARG A 113 -8.45 19.26 1.72
C ARG A 113 -8.59 17.76 1.66
N PHE A 114 -8.15 17.09 2.71
CA PHE A 114 -8.35 15.66 2.88
C PHE A 114 -9.32 15.37 4.03
N SER A 115 -10.02 14.26 3.94
CA SER A 115 -10.75 13.69 5.06
C SER A 115 -10.19 12.31 5.40
N ILE A 116 -9.72 12.20 6.65
CA ILE A 116 -9.12 10.98 7.20
C ILE A 116 -10.14 10.33 8.14
N THR A 117 -10.62 9.16 7.76
CA THR A 117 -11.62 8.38 8.51
C THR A 117 -11.10 7.00 8.88
N LEU A 118 -11.47 6.55 10.07
CA LEU A 118 -11.01 5.30 10.66
C LEU A 118 -12.17 4.30 10.71
N ASN A 119 -11.88 3.04 10.41
CA ASN A 119 -12.71 1.93 10.83
C ASN A 119 -11.90 1.05 11.79
N CYS A 120 -12.11 1.23 13.08
CA CYS A 120 -11.34 0.51 14.10
C CYS A 120 -11.63 -0.99 14.08
N ARG A 121 -12.85 -1.40 13.72
CA ARG A 121 -13.25 -2.81 13.67
C ARG A 121 -12.47 -3.59 12.61
N PHE A 122 -12.17 -2.95 11.49
CA PHE A 122 -11.45 -3.55 10.37
C PHE A 122 -10.01 -3.02 10.25
N HIS A 123 -9.50 -2.34 11.29
CA HIS A 123 -8.16 -1.74 11.28
C HIS A 123 -7.89 -0.94 10.00
N THR A 124 -8.82 -0.07 9.60
CA THR A 124 -8.75 0.63 8.31
C THR A 124 -8.54 2.12 8.48
N ILE A 125 -7.66 2.70 7.67
CA ILE A 125 -7.48 4.13 7.49
C ILE A 125 -7.90 4.48 6.05
N ASN A 126 -8.91 5.34 5.91
CA ASN A 126 -9.35 5.87 4.62
C ASN A 126 -8.98 7.35 4.53
N VAL A 127 -8.24 7.71 3.49
CA VAL A 127 -7.87 9.09 3.17
C VAL A 127 -8.58 9.48 1.87
N ALA A 128 -9.51 10.42 1.97
CA ALA A 128 -10.26 10.93 0.83
C ALA A 128 -9.81 12.35 0.48
N LEU A 129 -9.37 12.59 -0.75
CA LEU A 129 -9.21 13.93 -1.29
C LEU A 129 -10.59 14.56 -1.46
N MET A 130 -10.82 15.72 -0.86
CA MET A 130 -12.11 16.43 -0.86
C MET A 130 -12.05 17.75 -1.62
N GLU A 131 -10.92 18.46 -1.60
CA GLU A 131 -10.72 19.68 -2.38
C GLU A 131 -9.31 19.71 -2.94
N TYR A 132 -9.18 20.21 -4.17
CA TYR A 132 -7.91 20.30 -4.88
C TYR A 132 -7.80 21.64 -5.65
N PRO A 133 -6.60 22.24 -5.73
CA PRO A 133 -6.40 23.58 -6.28
C PRO A 133 -6.09 23.63 -7.79
N VAL A 134 -5.89 22.48 -8.43
CA VAL A 134 -5.57 22.36 -9.85
C VAL A 134 -6.52 21.36 -10.50
N GLU A 135 -6.87 21.57 -11.77
CA GLU A 135 -7.81 20.70 -12.48
C GLU A 135 -7.43 19.21 -12.33
N LEU A 136 -8.40 18.38 -11.95
CA LEU A 136 -8.18 16.97 -11.64
C LEU A 136 -7.76 16.16 -12.87
N THR A 137 -8.38 16.44 -14.01
CA THR A 137 -8.18 15.75 -15.29
C THR A 137 -8.75 16.63 -16.39
N ASN A 138 -8.36 16.38 -17.64
CA ASN A 138 -8.90 17.09 -18.79
C ASN A 138 -9.14 16.13 -19.96
N ARG A 139 -9.71 16.68 -21.04
CA ARG A 139 -10.05 15.91 -22.25
C ARG A 139 -8.83 15.26 -22.89
N THR A 140 -7.67 15.91 -22.86
CA THR A 140 -6.42 15.40 -23.45
C THR A 140 -5.93 14.18 -22.67
N LEU A 141 -5.79 14.30 -21.35
CA LEU A 141 -5.36 13.19 -20.48
C LEU A 141 -6.31 11.99 -20.60
N LEU A 142 -7.62 12.24 -20.67
CA LEU A 142 -8.60 11.16 -20.83
C LEU A 142 -8.51 10.49 -22.20
N ARG A 143 -8.28 11.26 -23.28
CA ARG A 143 -8.08 10.70 -24.62
C ARG A 143 -6.89 9.75 -24.67
N ASP A 144 -5.77 10.15 -24.07
CA ASP A 144 -4.55 9.35 -24.06
C ASP A 144 -4.70 8.09 -23.21
N TYR A 145 -5.44 8.17 -22.09
CA TYR A 145 -5.72 7.04 -21.20
C TYR A 145 -6.74 6.02 -21.77
N LEU A 146 -7.52 6.38 -22.79
CA LEU A 146 -8.60 5.53 -23.32
C LEU A 146 -8.12 4.11 -23.68
N TYR A 147 -6.90 3.99 -24.17
CA TYR A 147 -6.33 2.74 -24.68
C TYR A 147 -5.75 1.82 -23.60
N THR A 148 -5.71 2.27 -22.34
CA THR A 148 -5.11 1.52 -21.23
C THR A 148 -6.15 0.92 -20.27
N THR A 149 -7.44 1.05 -20.56
CA THR A 149 -8.52 0.67 -19.63
C THR A 149 -9.75 0.11 -20.37
N PRO A 150 -10.53 -0.79 -19.74
CA PRO A 150 -11.85 -1.17 -20.27
C PRO A 150 -12.77 0.06 -20.42
N ILE A 151 -13.39 0.20 -21.59
CA ILE A 151 -14.24 1.34 -21.90
C ILE A 151 -15.68 1.03 -21.51
N TYR A 152 -16.18 1.70 -20.48
CA TYR A 152 -17.58 1.62 -20.06
C TYR A 152 -18.33 2.93 -20.34
N ILE A 153 -19.46 2.84 -21.04
CA ILE A 153 -20.38 3.96 -21.26
C ILE A 153 -21.75 3.57 -20.69
N PRO A 154 -22.35 4.35 -19.78
CA PRO A 154 -23.60 3.96 -19.11
C PRO A 154 -24.75 3.56 -20.05
N SER A 155 -24.87 4.20 -21.20
CA SER A 155 -25.93 3.92 -22.18
C SER A 155 -25.63 2.75 -23.13
N LYS A 156 -24.42 2.19 -23.11
CA LYS A 156 -23.98 1.14 -24.04
C LYS A 156 -23.32 -0.07 -23.37
N GLY A 157 -22.93 0.03 -22.10
CA GLY A 157 -22.13 -0.98 -21.43
C GLY A 157 -20.65 -0.91 -21.81
N TYR A 158 -19.99 -2.07 -21.76
CA TYR A 158 -18.58 -2.20 -22.14
C TYR A 158 -18.42 -2.24 -23.66
N ILE A 159 -17.44 -1.51 -24.17
CA ILE A 159 -17.15 -1.41 -25.60
C ILE A 159 -15.71 -1.88 -25.85
N ASN A 160 -15.51 -2.66 -26.91
CA ASN A 160 -14.18 -3.02 -27.39
C ASN A 160 -13.43 -1.77 -27.86
N VAL A 161 -12.25 -1.52 -27.30
CA VAL A 161 -11.41 -0.36 -27.66
C VAL A 161 -11.06 -0.32 -29.15
N ASN A 162 -10.96 -1.47 -29.80
CA ASN A 162 -10.62 -1.57 -31.22
C ASN A 162 -11.79 -1.19 -32.15
N GLU A 163 -13.01 -1.06 -31.61
CA GLU A 163 -14.24 -0.84 -32.39
C GLU A 163 -14.95 0.47 -31.99
N ILE A 164 -14.25 1.36 -31.26
CA ILE A 164 -14.88 2.56 -30.71
C ILE A 164 -14.93 3.71 -31.73
N SER A 165 -16.15 4.14 -32.06
CA SER A 165 -16.37 5.35 -32.86
C SER A 165 -16.02 6.62 -32.08
N GLU A 166 -15.66 7.70 -32.79
CA GLU A 166 -15.31 8.98 -32.16
C GLU A 166 -16.44 9.53 -31.26
N GLY A 167 -17.69 9.35 -31.68
CA GLY A 167 -18.86 9.71 -30.85
C GLY A 167 -18.98 8.91 -29.56
N ASN A 168 -18.54 7.65 -29.54
CA ASN A 168 -18.47 6.86 -28.31
C ASN A 168 -17.29 7.28 -27.43
N LYS A 169 -16.13 7.63 -28.02
CA LYS A 169 -15.00 8.19 -27.27
C LYS A 169 -15.42 9.44 -26.51
N GLU A 170 -16.12 10.36 -27.19
CA GLU A 170 -16.64 11.58 -26.57
C GLU A 170 -17.61 11.31 -25.42
N LYS A 171 -18.53 10.35 -25.60
CA LYS A 171 -19.45 9.94 -24.53
C LYS A 171 -18.70 9.37 -23.32
N TRP A 172 -17.65 8.58 -23.55
CA TRP A 172 -16.80 8.06 -22.48
C TRP A 172 -16.03 9.19 -21.77
N ILE A 173 -15.41 10.12 -22.51
CA ILE A 173 -14.68 11.27 -21.95
C ILE A 173 -15.63 12.11 -21.09
N ALA A 174 -16.81 12.46 -21.61
CA ALA A 174 -17.81 13.25 -20.89
C ALA A 174 -18.27 12.55 -19.60
N TYR A 175 -18.49 11.23 -19.65
CA TYR A 175 -18.82 10.44 -18.47
C TYR A 175 -17.69 10.43 -17.43
N ARG A 176 -16.44 10.26 -17.87
CA ARG A 176 -15.26 10.27 -17.00
C ARG A 176 -15.04 11.63 -16.35
N LEU A 177 -15.15 12.72 -17.09
CA LEU A 177 -15.07 14.09 -16.54
C LEU A 177 -16.10 14.29 -15.40
N LYS A 178 -17.32 13.76 -15.56
CA LYS A 178 -18.38 13.85 -14.55
C LYS A 178 -18.15 12.98 -13.30
N THR A 179 -17.33 11.93 -13.41
CA THR A 179 -17.22 10.89 -12.37
C THR A 179 -15.82 10.71 -11.79
N ALA A 180 -14.79 11.33 -12.39
CA ALA A 180 -13.39 11.27 -11.97
C ALA A 180 -13.18 11.69 -10.51
N ASN A 181 -13.97 12.64 -10.01
CA ASN A 181 -13.92 13.14 -8.65
C ASN A 181 -14.54 12.22 -7.58
N ARG A 182 -14.82 10.95 -7.93
CA ARG A 182 -15.44 9.94 -7.06
C ARG A 182 -14.69 8.60 -7.10
N LYS A 183 -13.47 8.58 -7.65
CA LYS A 183 -12.70 7.36 -7.89
C LYS A 183 -12.15 6.81 -6.56
N LYS A 184 -12.32 5.50 -6.32
CA LYS A 184 -12.00 4.84 -5.04
C LYS A 184 -10.55 4.35 -4.93
N ASP A 185 -9.82 4.37 -6.02
CA ASP A 185 -8.52 3.73 -6.20
C ASP A 185 -7.79 4.39 -7.36
N PHE A 186 -6.47 4.46 -7.28
CA PHE A 186 -5.63 4.87 -8.39
C PHE A 186 -4.35 4.03 -8.42
N CYS A 187 -3.76 3.89 -9.59
CA CYS A 187 -2.50 3.18 -9.79
C CYS A 187 -1.55 3.98 -10.67
N LYS A 188 -0.27 3.58 -10.71
CA LYS A 188 0.77 4.29 -11.47
C LYS A 188 0.48 4.40 -12.98
N SER A 189 -0.39 3.56 -13.53
CA SER A 189 -0.81 3.64 -14.93
C SER A 189 -1.99 4.59 -15.17
N ASP A 190 -2.55 5.24 -14.14
CA ASP A 190 -3.66 6.19 -14.27
C ASP A 190 -3.22 7.55 -14.84
N THR A 191 -2.86 7.56 -16.12
CA THR A 191 -2.45 8.77 -16.85
C THR A 191 -3.60 9.75 -17.12
N TRP A 192 -4.84 9.38 -16.79
CA TRP A 192 -5.97 10.30 -16.85
C TRP A 192 -5.91 11.38 -15.76
N LEU A 193 -5.22 11.12 -14.64
CA LEU A 193 -5.15 12.05 -13.52
C LEU A 193 -4.06 13.11 -13.79
N ASN A 194 -4.33 14.36 -13.43
CA ASN A 194 -3.33 15.42 -13.49
C ASN A 194 -2.07 14.98 -12.70
N PRO A 195 -0.87 15.02 -13.30
CA PRO A 195 0.35 14.50 -12.68
C PRO A 195 0.70 15.17 -11.35
N VAL A 196 0.33 16.46 -11.17
CA VAL A 196 0.51 17.16 -9.90
C VAL A 196 -0.42 16.59 -8.82
N VAL A 197 -1.70 16.35 -9.15
CA VAL A 197 -2.64 15.74 -8.20
C VAL A 197 -2.24 14.29 -7.92
N PHE A 198 -1.81 13.54 -8.94
CA PHE A 198 -1.28 12.18 -8.79
C PHE A 198 -0.10 12.16 -7.82
N ALA A 199 0.87 13.04 -7.99
CA ALA A 199 2.03 13.12 -7.11
C ALA A 199 1.64 13.37 -5.64
N VAL A 200 0.67 14.27 -5.40
CA VAL A 200 0.14 14.52 -4.05
C VAL A 200 -0.56 13.29 -3.47
N LEU A 201 -1.43 12.62 -4.24
CA LEU A 201 -2.11 11.41 -3.75
C LEU A 201 -1.12 10.28 -3.47
N GLN A 202 -0.12 10.10 -4.33
CA GLN A 202 0.94 9.11 -4.17
C GLN A 202 1.79 9.40 -2.93
N ASP A 203 2.21 10.64 -2.73
CA ASP A 203 2.97 11.04 -1.55
C ASP A 203 2.19 10.81 -0.25
N VAL A 204 0.90 11.15 -0.23
CA VAL A 204 0.03 10.88 0.94
C VAL A 204 -0.14 9.37 1.18
N GLN A 205 -0.27 8.57 0.11
CA GLN A 205 -0.32 7.11 0.18
C GLN A 205 0.98 6.53 0.74
N ASP A 206 2.12 7.04 0.30
CA ASP A 206 3.46 6.60 0.72
C ASP A 206 3.72 6.99 2.19
N PHE A 207 3.38 8.24 2.57
CA PHE A 207 3.46 8.69 3.96
C PHE A 207 2.61 7.83 4.88
N MET A 208 1.37 7.52 4.50
CA MET A 208 0.52 6.61 5.26
C MET A 208 1.16 5.23 5.36
N ASN A 209 1.58 4.65 4.24
CA ASN A 209 2.15 3.29 4.19
C ASN A 209 3.47 3.17 4.98
N SER A 210 4.20 4.27 5.20
CA SER A 210 5.43 4.25 6.01
C SER A 210 5.22 3.85 7.49
N TYR A 211 3.98 3.91 8.01
CA TYR A 211 3.60 3.42 9.35
C TYR A 211 3.10 1.97 9.34
N ASN A 212 3.09 1.32 8.17
CA ASN A 212 2.62 -0.05 8.00
C ASN A 212 3.78 -1.04 8.06
N TYR A 213 3.43 -2.31 8.19
CA TYR A 213 4.35 -3.39 8.49
C TYR A 213 5.34 -3.73 7.33
N ASP A 214 5.07 -3.29 6.11
CA ASP A 214 5.99 -3.45 4.99
C ASP A 214 5.50 -2.48 3.91
N ASN A 215 6.39 -2.07 3.01
CA ASN A 215 6.05 -1.34 1.79
C ASN A 215 5.48 -2.28 0.70
N SER A 216 5.08 -3.51 1.05
CA SER A 216 4.42 -4.41 0.11
C SER A 216 3.01 -3.88 -0.17
N ASN A 217 2.73 -3.71 -1.46
CA ASN A 217 1.54 -3.06 -1.98
C ASN A 217 0.25 -3.62 -1.32
N PRO A 218 -0.53 -2.78 -0.60
CA PRO A 218 -1.73 -3.20 0.15
C PRO A 218 -2.80 -3.91 -0.70
N MET A 219 -2.70 -3.82 -2.02
CA MET A 219 -3.65 -4.36 -2.99
C MET A 219 -3.29 -5.76 -3.51
N ILE A 220 -2.08 -6.26 -3.23
CA ILE A 220 -1.60 -7.54 -3.79
C ILE A 220 -0.90 -8.47 -2.79
N ASP A 221 -0.59 -8.00 -1.58
CA ASP A 221 0.05 -8.84 -0.58
C ASP A 221 -0.92 -9.25 0.54
N TYR A 222 -1.43 -10.48 0.48
CA TYR A 222 -2.04 -11.16 1.62
C TYR A 222 -0.93 -11.52 2.63
N PHE A 223 -0.26 -10.52 3.23
CA PHE A 223 0.90 -10.42 4.16
C PHE A 223 0.77 -9.75 5.56
N SER A 224 -0.39 -9.56 6.25
CA SER A 224 -0.50 -8.91 7.60
C SER A 224 0.07 -7.51 7.70
N THR A 225 -0.85 -6.57 7.54
CA THR A 225 -0.63 -5.14 7.71
C THR A 225 -1.04 -4.69 9.12
N ASN A 226 -0.45 -3.59 9.59
CA ASN A 226 -0.82 -2.93 10.84
C ASN A 226 -2.23 -2.34 10.71
N PHE A 227 -2.53 -1.86 9.51
CA PHE A 227 -3.83 -1.39 9.09
C PHE A 227 -4.00 -1.54 7.56
N TYR A 228 -5.24 -1.56 7.10
CA TYR A 228 -5.60 -1.42 5.69
C TYR A 228 -5.72 0.06 5.34
N GLY A 229 -4.86 0.54 4.44
CA GLY A 229 -4.84 1.93 4.00
C GLY A 229 -5.49 2.09 2.63
N TYR A 230 -6.42 3.04 2.48
CA TYR A 230 -7.04 3.38 1.20
C TYR A 230 -6.95 4.87 0.94
N VAL A 231 -6.42 5.27 -0.22
CA VAL A 231 -6.48 6.65 -0.72
C VAL A 231 -7.44 6.73 -1.90
N GLN A 232 -8.40 7.66 -1.82
CA GLN A 232 -9.47 7.83 -2.80
C GLN A 232 -9.72 9.31 -3.12
N ILE A 233 -10.40 9.57 -4.23
CA ILE A 233 -10.87 10.89 -4.65
C ILE A 233 -12.36 10.99 -4.34
N GLY A 234 -12.70 11.92 -3.46
CA GLY A 234 -14.04 12.10 -2.92
C GLY A 234 -14.44 10.98 -1.97
N LYS A 235 -15.70 11.02 -1.55
CA LYS A 235 -16.37 9.98 -0.77
C LYS A 235 -17.69 9.60 -1.42
N GLU A 236 -18.23 8.48 -0.97
CA GLU A 236 -19.60 8.11 -1.27
C GLU A 236 -20.57 9.25 -0.92
N GLY A 237 -21.39 9.65 -1.89
CA GLY A 237 -22.30 10.79 -1.78
C GLY A 237 -21.64 12.18 -1.72
N LYS A 238 -20.31 12.29 -1.60
CA LYS A 238 -19.59 13.57 -1.45
C LYS A 238 -18.37 13.62 -2.39
N PRO A 239 -18.57 13.96 -3.69
CA PRO A 239 -17.48 14.06 -4.65
C PRO A 239 -16.44 15.12 -4.24
N ALA A 240 -15.21 14.98 -4.72
CA ALA A 240 -14.19 16.01 -4.53
C ALA A 240 -14.46 17.25 -5.40
N GLU A 241 -14.15 18.42 -4.86
CA GLU A 241 -14.43 19.71 -5.49
C GLU A 241 -13.15 20.42 -5.92
N PHE A 242 -13.18 21.01 -7.12
CA PHE A 242 -12.13 21.93 -7.55
C PHE A 242 -12.32 23.26 -6.82
N VAL A 243 -11.31 23.70 -6.07
CA VAL A 243 -11.36 24.96 -5.33
C VAL A 243 -10.04 25.68 -5.56
N GLU A 244 -10.08 26.75 -6.34
CA GLU A 244 -8.92 27.61 -6.55
C GLU A 244 -8.47 28.20 -5.20
N ARG A 245 -7.28 27.79 -4.76
CA ARG A 245 -6.66 28.25 -3.52
C ARG A 245 -5.24 28.67 -3.79
N THR A 246 -4.95 29.93 -3.55
CA THR A 246 -3.59 30.43 -3.41
C THR A 246 -3.12 30.18 -1.98
N ALA A 247 -1.94 29.59 -1.79
CA ALA A 247 -1.36 29.40 -0.46
C ALA A 247 -1.22 30.75 0.25
N ARG A 248 -1.90 30.92 1.40
CA ARG A 248 -1.67 32.09 2.27
C ARG A 248 -0.37 31.85 3.03
N VAL A 249 0.70 32.56 2.65
CA VAL A 249 1.93 32.60 3.44
C VAL A 249 1.61 33.34 4.74
N ASN A 250 1.47 32.61 5.85
CA ASN A 250 1.37 33.22 7.17
C ASN A 250 2.78 33.63 7.63
N PRO A 251 3.09 34.94 7.83
CA PRO A 251 4.44 35.38 8.20
C PRO A 251 4.90 34.95 9.61
N THR A 252 4.04 34.31 10.42
CA THR A 252 4.22 34.22 11.88
C THR A 252 4.52 32.84 12.45
N LYS A 253 4.74 31.80 11.66
CA LYS A 253 5.36 30.56 12.20
C LYS A 253 6.87 30.62 12.03
N LYS A 254 7.55 31.24 13.01
CA LYS A 254 8.98 31.00 13.25
C LYS A 254 9.21 29.49 13.23
N THR A 255 9.99 29.03 12.27
CA THR A 255 10.57 27.69 12.21
C THR A 255 11.18 27.39 13.58
N LYS A 256 10.54 26.51 14.38
CA LYS A 256 11.24 25.93 15.52
C LYS A 256 12.37 25.10 14.92
N SER A 257 13.59 25.56 15.14
CA SER A 257 14.82 24.84 14.80
C SER A 257 14.72 23.44 15.41
N VAL A 258 14.55 22.42 14.56
CA VAL A 258 14.77 21.04 14.98
C VAL A 258 16.27 20.94 15.26
N LYS A 259 16.63 20.78 16.53
CA LYS A 259 17.99 20.44 16.94
C LYS A 259 18.38 19.16 16.19
N ARG A 260 19.33 19.28 15.26
CA ARG A 260 20.14 18.14 14.81
C ARG A 260 20.79 17.55 16.06
N LEU A 261 20.40 16.34 16.43
CA LEU A 261 21.26 15.49 17.24
C LEU A 261 22.30 14.93 16.28
N THR A 262 23.52 15.44 16.40
CA THR A 262 24.74 14.92 15.78
C THR A 262 25.52 14.13 16.81
N ALA A 263 26.16 13.06 16.31
CA ALA A 263 27.09 12.11 16.93
C ALA A 263 26.44 11.04 17.82
#